data_AF-D0VJR5-F1
#
_entry.id   AF-D0VJR5-F1
#
_cell.length_a   1.000
_cell.length_b   1.000
_cell.length_c   1.000
_cell.angle_alpha   90.00
_cell.angle_beta   90.00
_cell.angle_gamma   90.00
#
_symmetry.space_group_name_H-M   'P 1'
#
loop_
_entity.id
_entity.type
_entity.pdbx_description
1 polymer ?
#
loop_
_entity_poly.entity_id
_entity_poly.type
_entity_poly.pdbx_seq_one_letter_code
_entity_poly.pdbx_strand_id
1 'polypeptide(L)'
;KDVLWNEDDGIWYDWNLQNEEHRKYFYPSNIAPLWMGVVDKSVIKKNAPKILNWLKGSHGLDYPGGVPTSLIRSGEQWDFPNAWPPLVSVTVNALEALETEESLQ
;
A
#
# COMPACT_ATOMS: atom_id res chain seq x y z
N LYS A 1 -6.88 3.43 14.23
CA LYS A 1 -7.39 2.94 12.93
C LYS A 1 -8.08 4.07 12.16
N ASP A 2 -8.70 5.02 12.86
CA ASP A 2 -9.92 5.69 12.39
C ASP A 2 -9.74 6.85 11.40
N VAL A 3 -8.50 7.29 11.14
CA VAL A 3 -8.24 8.40 10.20
C VAL A 3 -7.74 7.90 8.85
N LEU A 4 -6.74 7.03 8.84
CA LEU A 4 -6.04 6.65 7.60
C LEU A 4 -6.67 5.44 6.90
N TRP A 5 -7.34 4.57 7.65
CA TRP A 5 -7.98 3.37 7.08
C TRP A 5 -9.24 3.74 6.30
N ASN A 6 -9.32 3.33 5.05
CA ASN A 6 -10.53 3.41 4.25
C ASN A 6 -11.24 2.05 4.22
N GLU A 7 -12.46 1.98 4.75
CA GLU A 7 -13.21 0.70 4.88
C GLU A 7 -13.70 0.16 3.53
N ASP A 8 -13.95 1.03 2.56
CA ASP A 8 -14.44 0.63 1.23
C ASP A 8 -13.32 -0.05 0.45
N ASP A 9 -12.19 0.63 0.33
CA ASP A 9 -11.03 0.20 -0.44
C ASP A 9 -10.18 -0.83 0.33
N GLY A 10 -10.25 -0.86 1.66
CA GLY A 10 -9.50 -1.76 2.52
C GLY A 10 -8.01 -1.46 2.56
N ILE A 11 -7.64 -0.18 2.60
CA ILE A 11 -6.24 0.28 2.56
C ILE A 11 -6.04 1.54 3.42
N TRP A 12 -4.80 1.87 3.74
CA TRP A 12 -4.46 3.13 4.41
C TRP A 12 -4.10 4.21 3.39
N TYR A 13 -4.73 5.37 3.48
CA TYR A 13 -4.37 6.56 2.71
C TYR A 13 -3.92 7.68 3.62
N ASP A 14 -3.17 8.63 3.06
CA ASP A 14 -3.00 9.93 3.68
C ASP A 14 -4.34 10.66 3.77
N TRP A 15 -4.52 11.44 4.84
CA TRP A 15 -5.72 12.24 5.05
C TRP A 15 -5.47 13.70 4.67
N ASN A 16 -6.34 14.26 3.82
CA ASN A 16 -6.34 15.68 3.50
C ASN A 16 -7.14 16.43 4.56
N LEU A 17 -6.47 17.21 5.43
CA LEU A 17 -7.12 17.99 6.48
C LEU A 17 -7.98 19.14 5.96
N GLN A 18 -7.68 19.68 4.78
CA GLN A 18 -8.41 20.83 4.22
C GLN A 18 -9.75 20.39 3.61
N ASN A 19 -9.74 19.27 2.89
CA ASN A 19 -10.91 18.74 2.21
C ASN A 19 -11.65 17.67 3.03
N GLU A 20 -11.05 17.24 4.16
CA GLU A 20 -11.56 16.17 5.02
C GLU A 20 -11.83 14.87 4.24
N GLU A 21 -10.85 14.45 3.43
CA GLU A 21 -10.97 13.26 2.57
C GLU A 21 -9.68 12.43 2.49
N HIS A 22 -9.83 11.14 2.18
CA HIS A 22 -8.70 10.26 1.86
C HIS A 22 -8.07 10.65 0.52
N ARG A 23 -6.75 10.78 0.49
CA ARG A 23 -5.99 10.95 -0.77
C ARG A 23 -5.82 9.59 -1.44
N LYS A 24 -6.76 9.25 -2.32
CA LYS A 24 -6.82 7.95 -3.03
C LYS A 24 -5.78 7.80 -4.15
N TYR A 25 -4.49 7.85 -3.80
CA TYR A 25 -3.37 7.60 -4.69
C TYR A 25 -2.65 6.33 -4.29
N PHE A 26 -2.02 5.67 -5.26
CA PHE A 26 -1.07 4.59 -4.98
C PHE A 26 0.27 5.16 -4.50
N TYR A 27 0.69 4.70 -3.33
CA TYR A 27 2.02 4.82 -2.76
C TYR A 27 2.33 3.53 -1.97
N PRO A 28 3.57 3.02 -1.98
CA PRO A 28 3.95 1.89 -1.12
C PRO A 28 3.72 2.14 0.39
N SER A 29 3.63 3.40 0.82
CA SER A 29 3.26 3.76 2.20
C SER A 29 1.84 3.33 2.58
N ASN A 30 0.95 3.08 1.59
CA ASN A 30 -0.43 2.64 1.83
C ASN A 30 -0.51 1.30 2.59
N ILE A 31 0.57 0.50 2.57
CA ILE A 31 0.69 -0.79 3.28
C ILE A 31 1.75 -0.77 4.39
N ALA A 32 2.34 0.38 4.68
CA ALA A 32 3.36 0.51 5.73
C ALA A 32 2.90 0.03 7.12
N PRO A 33 1.62 0.18 7.55
CA PRO A 33 1.17 -0.37 8.83
C PRO A 33 1.32 -1.89 8.96
N LEU A 34 1.21 -2.63 7.85
CA LEU A 34 1.43 -4.08 7.82
C LEU A 34 2.92 -4.41 8.03
N TRP A 35 3.79 -3.76 7.27
CA TRP A 35 5.24 -3.89 7.42
C TRP A 35 5.73 -3.57 8.83
N MET A 36 5.17 -2.53 9.44
CA MET A 36 5.52 -2.12 10.81
C MET A 36 4.99 -3.06 11.90
N GLY A 37 4.11 -4.01 11.57
CA GLY A 37 3.53 -4.95 12.53
C GLY A 37 2.62 -4.29 13.57
N VAL A 38 2.05 -3.12 13.26
CA VAL A 38 1.21 -2.33 14.19
C VAL A 38 -0.29 -2.58 14.03
N VAL A 39 -0.67 -3.49 13.13
CA VAL A 39 -2.07 -3.86 12.87
C VAL A 39 -2.37 -5.19 13.56
N ASP A 40 -3.48 -5.25 14.30
CA ASP A 40 -3.93 -6.47 14.94
C ASP A 40 -4.09 -7.62 13.92
N LYS A 41 -3.58 -8.81 14.26
CA LYS A 41 -3.66 -10.00 13.39
C LYS A 41 -5.08 -10.35 12.97
N SER A 42 -6.08 -10.11 13.83
CA SER A 42 -7.49 -10.34 13.50
C SER A 42 -7.99 -9.37 12.41
N VAL A 43 -7.53 -8.13 12.43
CA VAL A 43 -7.83 -7.10 11.42
C VAL A 43 -7.12 -7.44 10.10
N ILE A 44 -5.87 -7.89 10.16
CA ILE A 44 -5.13 -8.36 8.98
C ILE A 44 -5.89 -9.52 8.32
N LYS A 45 -6.19 -10.59 9.06
CA LYS A 45 -6.90 -11.76 8.52
C LYS A 45 -8.26 -11.41 7.92
N LYS A 46 -9.00 -10.50 8.55
CA LYS A 46 -10.31 -10.05 8.05
C LYS A 46 -10.19 -9.28 6.72
N ASN A 47 -9.14 -8.47 6.57
CA ASN A 47 -9.03 -7.52 5.44
C ASN A 47 -8.02 -7.92 4.38
N ALA A 48 -7.22 -8.99 4.58
CA ALA A 48 -6.20 -9.44 3.63
C ALA A 48 -6.73 -9.59 2.19
N PRO A 49 -7.93 -10.16 1.93
CA PRO A 49 -8.47 -10.22 0.56
C PRO A 49 -8.72 -8.84 -0.05
N LYS A 50 -9.19 -7.85 0.74
CA LYS A 50 -9.40 -6.48 0.25
C LYS A 50 -8.07 -5.80 -0.07
N ILE A 51 -7.09 -5.93 0.82
CA ILE A 51 -5.75 -5.35 0.65
C ILE A 51 -5.09 -5.90 -0.62
N LEU A 52 -5.14 -7.22 -0.83
CA LEU A 52 -4.58 -7.87 -2.03
C LEU A 52 -5.30 -7.42 -3.30
N ASN A 53 -6.64 -7.36 -3.28
CA ASN A 53 -7.41 -6.87 -4.41
C ASN A 53 -7.07 -5.41 -4.75
N TRP A 54 -6.90 -4.56 -3.74
CA TRP A 54 -6.49 -3.17 -3.93
C TRP A 54 -5.08 -3.09 -4.55
N LEU A 55 -4.11 -3.85 -4.02
CA LEU A 55 -2.75 -3.86 -4.56
C LEU A 55 -2.70 -4.32 -6.02
N LYS A 56 -3.42 -5.39 -6.38
CA LYS A 56 -3.55 -5.84 -7.77
C LYS A 56 -4.22 -4.81 -8.66
N GLY A 57 -5.31 -4.21 -8.18
CA GLY A 57 -6.06 -3.18 -8.92
C GLY A 57 -5.33 -1.84 -9.02
N SER A 58 -4.31 -1.62 -8.17
CA SER A 58 -3.56 -0.36 -8.16
C SER A 58 -2.65 -0.18 -9.36
N HIS A 59 -2.27 -1.26 -10.06
CA HIS A 59 -1.22 -1.29 -11.09
C HIS A 59 0.20 -0.99 -10.58
N GLY A 60 0.39 -0.74 -9.28
CA GLY A 60 1.72 -0.49 -8.69
C GLY A 60 2.66 -1.68 -8.71
N LEU A 61 2.14 -2.90 -8.88
CA LEU A 61 2.93 -4.14 -8.93
C LEU A 61 3.27 -4.59 -10.36
N ASP A 62 2.79 -3.88 -11.39
CA ASP A 62 2.89 -4.33 -12.79
C ASP A 62 4.28 -4.10 -13.41
N TYR A 63 5.22 -3.54 -12.64
CA TYR A 63 6.51 -3.05 -13.14
C TYR A 63 7.65 -4.03 -12.85
N PRO A 64 8.33 -4.57 -13.89
CA PRO A 64 9.41 -5.53 -13.70
C PRO A 64 10.66 -4.93 -13.03
N GLY A 65 10.79 -3.60 -13.05
CA GLY A 65 11.88 -2.87 -12.37
C GLY A 65 11.69 -2.68 -10.86
N GLY A 66 10.62 -3.24 -10.29
CA GLY A 66 10.21 -3.06 -8.91
C GLY A 66 9.05 -2.08 -8.77
N VAL A 67 8.58 -1.92 -7.53
CA VAL A 67 7.43 -1.08 -7.20
C VAL A 67 7.81 0.40 -7.29
N PRO A 68 7.18 1.20 -8.16
CA PRO A 68 7.48 2.62 -8.27
C PRO A 68 6.99 3.36 -7.02
N THR A 69 7.57 4.53 -6.76
CA THR A 69 7.21 5.36 -5.61
C THR A 69 5.75 5.82 -5.65
N SER A 70 5.28 6.13 -6.85
CA SER A 70 3.90 6.48 -7.16
C SER A 70 3.61 6.13 -8.62
N LEU A 71 2.39 6.40 -9.08
CA LEU A 71 2.02 6.31 -10.50
C LEU A 71 1.96 7.69 -11.19
N ILE A 72 2.38 8.74 -10.50
CA ILE A 72 2.32 10.13 -10.97
C ILE A 72 3.62 10.45 -11.70
N ARG A 73 3.52 11.06 -12.89
CA ARG A 73 4.67 11.56 -13.65
C ARG A 73 4.88 13.05 -13.39
N SER A 74 5.39 13.38 -12.21
CA SER A 74 5.66 14.78 -11.83
C SER A 74 7.02 15.30 -12.33
N GLY A 75 7.99 14.39 -12.51
CA GLY A 75 9.40 14.74 -12.72
C GLY A 75 10.23 14.78 -11.42
N GLU A 76 9.59 14.62 -10.27
CA GLU A 76 10.26 14.55 -8.96
C GLU A 76 10.87 13.16 -8.68
N GLN A 77 11.82 13.11 -7.75
CA GLN A 77 12.53 11.86 -7.42
C GLN A 77 11.63 10.81 -6.73
N TRP A 78 10.60 11.25 -6.02
CA TRP A 78 9.68 10.39 -5.26
C TRP A 78 8.37 10.15 -6.01
N ASP A 79 8.45 9.96 -7.33
CA ASP A 79 7.32 9.73 -8.22
C ASP A 79 7.75 8.84 -9.41
N PHE A 80 6.80 8.42 -10.25
CA PHE A 80 7.05 7.58 -11.41
C PHE A 80 8.07 8.25 -12.38
N PRO A 81 9.09 7.55 -12.89
CA PRO A 81 9.30 6.09 -12.89
C PRO A 81 10.19 5.56 -11.76
N ASN A 82 10.54 6.37 -10.77
CA ASN A 82 11.58 5.99 -9.80
C ASN A 82 11.05 4.96 -8.80
N ALA A 83 11.84 3.90 -8.62
CA ALA A 83 11.67 2.90 -7.58
C ALA A 83 12.86 2.98 -6.61
N TRP A 84 12.56 2.84 -5.31
CA TRP A 84 13.57 2.91 -4.25
C TRP A 84 13.63 1.59 -3.49
N PRO A 85 14.83 1.03 -3.21
CA PRO A 85 14.96 -0.24 -2.48
C PRO A 85 14.20 -0.29 -1.15
N PRO A 86 14.17 0.77 -0.32
CA PRO A 86 13.35 0.78 0.90
C PRO A 86 11.85 0.56 0.63
N LEU A 87 11.28 1.15 -0.42
CA LEU A 87 9.86 1.01 -0.73
C LEU A 87 9.50 -0.38 -1.28
N VAL A 88 10.42 -0.98 -2.03
CA VAL A 88 10.30 -2.39 -2.42
C VAL A 88 10.34 -3.30 -1.19
N SER A 89 11.26 -3.04 -0.26
CA SER A 89 11.34 -3.79 1.00
C SER A 89 10.06 -3.64 1.83
N VAL A 90 9.52 -2.43 1.99
CA VAL A 90 8.22 -2.20 2.67
C VAL A 90 7.12 -3.04 2.02
N THR A 91 7.06 -3.06 0.68
CA THR A 91 6.02 -3.79 -0.05
C THR A 91 6.11 -5.30 0.17
N VAL A 92 7.32 -5.88 0.05
CA VAL A 92 7.53 -7.32 0.24
C VAL A 92 7.19 -7.76 1.66
N ASN A 93 7.70 -7.04 2.68
CA ASN A 93 7.44 -7.41 4.07
C ASN A 93 5.95 -7.20 4.45
N ALA A 94 5.29 -6.19 3.87
CA ALA A 94 3.86 -6.00 4.09
C ALA A 94 3.01 -7.11 3.46
N LEU A 95 3.39 -7.62 2.28
CA LEU A 95 2.76 -8.79 1.66
C LEU A 95 2.98 -10.06 2.50
N GLU A 96 4.19 -10.29 3.01
CA GLU A 96 4.49 -11.41 3.89
C GLU A 96 3.63 -11.36 5.18
N ALA A 97 3.44 -10.17 5.74
CA ALA A 97 2.63 -9.96 6.94
C ALA A 97 1.12 -10.27 6.77
N LEU A 98 0.63 -10.42 5.54
CA LEU A 98 -0.75 -10.84 5.28
C LEU A 98 -0.99 -12.32 5.61
N GLU A 99 0.08 -13.14 5.65
CA GLU A 99 0.01 -14.57 5.96
C GLU A 99 -1.02 -15.34 5.11
N THR A 100 -1.22 -14.96 3.83
CA THR A 100 -2.09 -15.70 2.89
C THR A 100 -1.25 -16.49 1.89
N GLU A 101 -1.78 -17.60 1.36
CA GLU A 101 -1.07 -18.38 0.32
C GLU A 101 -0.72 -17.53 -0.90
N GLU A 102 -1.61 -16.58 -1.25
CA GLU A 102 -1.43 -15.69 -2.39
C GLU A 102 -0.36 -14.62 -2.14
N SER A 103 -0.25 -14.10 -0.91
CA SER A 103 0.72 -13.04 -0.61
C SER A 103 2.16 -13.55 -0.50
N LEU A 104 2.35 -14.87 -0.47
CA LEU A 104 3.63 -15.57 -0.36
C LEU A 104 4.15 -16.09 -1.71
N GLN A 105 3.41 -15.90 -2.80
CA GLN A 105 3.81 -16.26 -4.17
C GLN A 105 4.43 -15.08 -4.90
#